data_AF-A0AAV2JJU9-F1
#
_entry.id   AF-A0AAV2JJU9-F1
#
_cell.length_a   1.000
_cell.length_b   1.000
_cell.length_c   1.000
_cell.angle_alpha   90.00
_cell.angle_beta   90.00
_cell.angle_gamma   90.00
#
_symmetry.space_group_name_H-M   'P 1'
#
loop_
_entity.id
_entity.type
_entity.pdbx_description
1 polymer ?
#
loop_
_entity_poly.entity_id
_entity_poly.type
_entity_poly.pdbx_seq_one_letter_code
_entity_poly.pdbx_strand_id
1 'polypeptide(L)'
;MDENRFVAVTSSNAAKIYNLYPRKGRIIAGADADVVVWDPEGSKTILAESQVQAGDVNLYEGLRLHGVPLVTICGGRVVYENGMFTCAAGAGRYTHMRSFPDALYKKMVQRQKSQAVKPVQREPYSGEVVEVLNSGKRDFGSSDLDTPTRPSTRHGGLRDLQESGFSLSGAQIDDHVPKRSSARILAPPGGRSSGIW
;
A
#
# COMPACT_ATOMS: atom_id res chain seq x y z
N MET A 1 16.60 -2.72 -21.15
CA MET A 1 16.88 -1.43 -20.46
C MET A 1 18.33 -1.08 -20.71
N ASP A 2 18.69 0.21 -20.75
CA ASP A 2 20.09 0.63 -20.86
C ASP A 2 20.84 0.53 -19.52
N GLU A 3 22.16 0.74 -19.56
CA GLU A 3 23.03 0.70 -18.37
C GLU A 3 22.68 1.76 -17.32
N ASN A 4 22.28 2.96 -17.76
CA ASN A 4 21.89 4.03 -16.84
C ASN A 4 20.60 3.69 -16.10
N ARG A 5 19.64 3.05 -16.79
CA ARG A 5 18.41 2.56 -16.19
C ARG A 5 18.67 1.39 -15.27
N PHE A 6 19.61 0.50 -15.60
CA PHE A 6 20.08 -0.55 -14.70
C PHE A 6 20.59 0.05 -13.38
N VAL A 7 21.50 1.02 -13.44
CA VAL A 7 22.00 1.74 -12.25
C VAL A 7 20.85 2.39 -11.45
N ALA A 8 19.89 2.99 -12.16
CA ALA A 8 18.75 3.63 -11.51
C ALA A 8 17.90 2.64 -10.69
N VAL A 9 17.59 1.46 -11.24
CA VAL A 9 16.71 0.48 -10.59
C VAL A 9 17.42 -0.37 -9.54
N THR A 10 18.74 -0.53 -9.63
CA THR A 10 19.53 -1.31 -8.66
C THR A 10 20.07 -0.49 -7.49
N SER A 11 20.26 0.83 -7.66
CA SER A 11 20.85 1.66 -6.60
C SER A 11 20.26 3.08 -6.49
N SER A 12 20.28 3.89 -7.55
CA SER A 12 19.99 5.32 -7.42
C SER A 12 18.58 5.62 -6.94
N ASN A 13 17.58 4.84 -7.38
CA ASN A 13 16.20 5.03 -6.96
C ASN A 13 15.99 4.63 -5.50
N ALA A 14 16.61 3.54 -5.05
CA ALA A 14 16.59 3.16 -3.64
C ALA A 14 17.21 4.28 -2.78
N ALA A 15 18.38 4.80 -3.17
CA ALA A 15 19.01 5.91 -2.45
C ALA A 15 18.14 7.17 -2.40
N LYS A 16 17.40 7.50 -3.46
CA LYS A 16 16.45 8.64 -3.46
C LYS A 16 15.25 8.40 -2.53
N ILE A 17 14.69 7.19 -2.54
CA ILE A 17 13.55 6.80 -1.69
C ILE A 17 13.94 6.81 -0.22
N TYR A 18 15.10 6.26 0.11
CA TYR A 18 15.62 6.15 1.49
C TYR A 18 16.39 7.40 1.97
N ASN A 19 16.33 8.51 1.22
CA ASN A 19 16.96 9.79 1.58
C ASN A 19 18.49 9.74 1.75
N LEU A 20 19.16 8.91 0.94
CA LEU A 20 20.62 8.73 0.93
C LEU A 20 21.28 9.28 -0.34
N TYR A 21 20.52 9.78 -1.31
CA TYR A 21 21.07 10.36 -2.54
C TYR A 21 21.55 11.81 -2.31
N PRO A 22 22.73 12.22 -2.83
CA PRO A 22 23.65 11.48 -3.69
C PRO A 22 24.78 10.77 -2.94
N ARG A 23 24.74 10.71 -1.60
CA ARG A 23 25.74 10.03 -0.78
C ARG A 23 25.90 8.55 -1.17
N LYS A 24 24.83 7.87 -1.58
CA LYS A 24 24.87 6.54 -2.20
C LYS A 24 24.16 6.54 -3.56
N GLY A 25 24.50 5.55 -4.39
CA GLY A 25 23.85 5.33 -5.69
C GLY A 25 24.22 6.33 -6.77
N ARG A 26 25.36 7.02 -6.64
CA ARG A 26 25.95 7.88 -7.68
C ARG A 26 27.48 7.93 -7.54
N ILE A 27 28.21 7.90 -8.65
CA ILE A 27 29.65 8.14 -8.69
C ILE A 27 29.90 9.64 -8.85
N ILE A 28 30.21 10.31 -7.73
CA ILE A 28 30.61 11.73 -7.67
C ILE A 28 31.55 11.96 -6.49
N ALA A 29 32.32 13.04 -6.50
CA ALA A 29 33.09 13.47 -5.33
C ALA A 29 32.16 13.72 -4.13
N GLY A 30 32.56 13.24 -2.94
CA GLY A 30 31.79 13.35 -1.70
C GLY A 30 30.74 12.26 -1.46
N ALA A 31 30.52 11.36 -2.42
CA ALA A 31 29.72 10.15 -2.19
C ALA A 31 30.51 9.09 -1.39
N ASP A 32 29.79 8.19 -0.73
CA ASP A 32 30.38 7.00 -0.11
C ASP A 32 31.01 6.13 -1.21
N ALA A 33 32.21 5.61 -0.95
CA ALA A 33 32.92 4.73 -1.88
C ALA A 33 32.38 3.28 -1.82
N ASP A 34 31.11 3.15 -2.21
CA ASP A 34 30.43 1.88 -2.47
C ASP A 34 30.32 1.70 -3.98
N VAL A 35 31.29 0.98 -4.57
CA VAL A 35 31.54 0.94 -6.02
C VAL A 35 31.71 -0.51 -6.47
N VAL A 36 31.19 -0.84 -7.64
CA VAL A 36 31.42 -2.13 -8.29
C VAL A 36 32.10 -1.87 -9.63
N VAL A 37 33.23 -2.54 -9.87
CA VAL A 37 33.83 -2.65 -11.20
C VAL A 37 33.14 -3.81 -11.90
N TRP A 38 32.42 -3.50 -12.97
CA TRP A 38 31.53 -4.42 -13.66
C TRP A 38 32.08 -4.77 -15.03
N ASP A 39 32.20 -6.06 -15.33
CA ASP A 39 32.53 -6.56 -16.66
C ASP A 39 31.25 -6.96 -17.40
N PRO A 40 30.80 -6.18 -18.40
CA PRO A 40 29.57 -6.47 -19.13
C PRO A 40 29.70 -7.64 -20.12
N GLU A 41 30.92 -7.98 -20.55
CA GLU A 41 31.19 -9.07 -21.51
C GLU A 41 31.40 -10.42 -20.81
N GLY A 42 31.85 -10.38 -19.56
CA GLY A 42 31.95 -11.54 -18.70
C GLY A 42 30.63 -12.28 -18.56
N SER A 43 30.72 -13.61 -18.44
CA SER A 43 29.55 -14.47 -18.27
C SER A 43 29.73 -15.45 -17.11
N LYS A 44 28.63 -15.73 -16.41
CA LYS A 44 28.60 -16.68 -15.29
C LYS A 44 27.31 -17.49 -15.36
N THR A 45 27.41 -18.79 -15.15
CA THR A 45 26.24 -19.64 -14.90
C THR A 45 25.98 -19.68 -13.40
N ILE A 46 24.74 -19.42 -12.99
CA ILE A 46 24.34 -19.55 -11.59
C ILE A 46 24.21 -21.02 -11.25
N LEU A 47 24.94 -21.46 -10.22
CA LEU A 47 24.91 -22.82 -9.70
C LEU A 47 24.89 -22.77 -8.17
N ALA A 48 24.03 -23.58 -7.55
CA ALA A 48 23.88 -23.66 -6.09
C ALA A 48 25.19 -24.08 -5.41
N GLU A 49 26.01 -24.92 -6.05
CA GLU A 49 27.32 -25.32 -5.53
C GLU A 49 28.34 -24.16 -5.41
N SER A 50 28.18 -23.10 -6.21
CA SER A 50 29.13 -21.99 -6.31
C SER A 50 28.69 -20.73 -5.57
N GLN A 51 27.52 -20.77 -4.94
CA GLN A 51 26.94 -19.61 -4.28
C GLN A 51 27.48 -19.43 -2.86
N VAL A 52 27.54 -18.19 -2.40
CA VAL A 52 27.95 -17.85 -1.04
C VAL A 52 26.76 -17.69 -0.08
N GLN A 53 25.53 -17.76 -0.60
CA GLN A 53 24.33 -17.73 0.25
C GLN A 53 24.22 -19.03 1.04
N ALA A 54 23.68 -18.96 2.26
CA ALA A 54 23.64 -20.11 3.19
C ALA A 54 22.61 -21.19 2.82
N GLY A 55 21.69 -20.93 1.89
CA GLY A 55 20.70 -21.92 1.46
C GLY A 55 21.26 -22.89 0.44
N ASP A 56 20.72 -24.10 0.41
CA ASP A 56 21.22 -25.19 -0.47
C ASP A 56 20.57 -25.17 -1.86
N VAL A 57 19.55 -24.33 -2.07
CA VAL A 57 18.80 -24.25 -3.34
C VAL A 57 18.95 -22.86 -3.94
N ASN A 58 19.20 -22.80 -5.25
CA ASN A 58 19.15 -21.57 -6.03
C ASN A 58 17.91 -21.57 -6.95
N LEU A 59 17.14 -20.49 -6.94
CA LEU A 59 15.96 -20.34 -7.80
C LEU A 59 16.32 -20.15 -9.28
N TYR A 60 17.56 -19.78 -9.56
CA TYR A 60 18.07 -19.48 -10.90
C TYR A 60 19.09 -20.53 -11.36
N GLU A 61 18.99 -21.76 -10.88
CA GLU A 61 19.91 -22.86 -11.20
C GLU A 61 20.07 -23.03 -12.73
N GLY A 62 21.32 -23.08 -13.19
CA GLY A 62 21.66 -23.26 -14.61
C GLY A 62 21.46 -22.00 -15.48
N LEU A 63 21.00 -20.88 -14.92
CA LEU A 63 20.82 -19.64 -15.68
C LEU A 63 22.18 -19.02 -16.02
N ARG A 64 22.45 -18.85 -17.32
CA ARG A 64 23.62 -18.11 -17.82
C ARG A 64 23.33 -16.62 -17.85
N LEU A 65 24.16 -15.85 -17.17
CA LEU A 65 24.10 -14.39 -17.11
C LEU A 65 25.29 -13.76 -17.81
N HIS A 66 25.06 -12.57 -18.35
CA HIS A 66 26.08 -11.64 -18.84
C HIS A 66 26.19 -10.47 -17.87
N GLY A 67 27.41 -9.97 -17.67
CA GLY A 67 27.68 -8.99 -16.63
C GLY A 67 28.10 -9.67 -15.34
N VAL A 68 29.36 -9.48 -14.94
CA VAL A 68 29.90 -10.01 -13.68
C VAL A 68 30.60 -8.91 -12.86
N PRO A 69 30.46 -8.91 -11.53
CA PRO A 69 31.23 -8.02 -10.68
C PRO A 69 32.67 -8.55 -10.61
N LEU A 70 33.65 -7.76 -11.09
CA LEU A 70 35.07 -8.10 -10.96
C LEU A 70 35.62 -7.70 -9.59
N VAL A 71 35.26 -6.49 -9.16
CA VAL A 71 35.71 -5.90 -7.89
C VAL A 71 34.52 -5.24 -7.20
N THR A 72 34.35 -5.49 -5.90
CA THR A 72 33.42 -4.75 -5.05
C THR A 72 34.19 -3.97 -4.01
N ILE A 73 33.94 -2.66 -3.95
CA ILE A 73 34.46 -1.73 -2.98
C ILE A 73 33.30 -1.32 -2.07
N CYS A 74 33.48 -1.42 -0.77
CA CYS A 74 32.50 -1.02 0.24
C CYS A 74 33.16 -0.12 1.27
N GLY A 75 32.62 1.09 1.46
CA GLY A 75 33.19 2.09 2.37
C GLY A 75 34.65 2.45 2.07
N GLY A 76 35.07 2.39 0.80
CA GLY A 76 36.44 2.70 0.37
C GLY A 76 37.44 1.56 0.54
N ARG A 77 36.98 0.33 0.81
CA ARG A 77 37.83 -0.87 0.93
C ARG A 77 37.41 -1.91 -0.09
N VAL A 78 38.39 -2.54 -0.75
CA VAL A 78 38.12 -3.72 -1.60
C VAL A 78 37.68 -4.87 -0.70
N VAL A 79 36.46 -5.36 -0.92
CA VAL A 79 35.87 -6.46 -0.14
C VAL A 79 35.67 -7.72 -0.95
N TYR A 80 35.71 -7.61 -2.28
CA TYR A 80 35.64 -8.73 -3.19
C TYR A 80 36.49 -8.42 -4.41
N GLU A 81 37.35 -9.35 -4.80
CA GLU A 81 38.20 -9.25 -5.98
C GLU A 81 38.59 -10.66 -6.45
N ASN A 82 38.56 -10.91 -7.76
CA ASN A 82 39.01 -12.17 -8.38
C ASN A 82 38.39 -13.44 -7.74
N GLY A 83 37.10 -13.39 -7.39
CA GLY A 83 36.41 -14.52 -6.78
C GLY A 83 36.61 -14.64 -5.26
N MET A 84 37.50 -13.87 -4.66
CA MET A 84 37.82 -13.92 -3.24
C MET A 84 37.09 -12.82 -2.47
N PHE A 85 36.46 -13.19 -1.36
CA PHE A 85 35.83 -12.25 -0.44
C PHE A 85 36.73 -11.99 0.76
N THR A 86 37.02 -10.72 1.02
CA THR A 86 37.91 -10.27 2.09
C THR A 86 37.25 -9.14 2.88
N CYS A 87 36.49 -9.50 3.91
CA CYS A 87 35.85 -8.52 4.79
C CYS A 87 35.64 -9.11 6.19
N ALA A 88 35.95 -8.34 7.23
CA ALA A 88 35.68 -8.73 8.60
C ALA A 88 34.20 -8.52 8.96
N ALA A 89 33.65 -9.42 9.78
CA ALA A 89 32.33 -9.22 10.36
C ALA A 89 32.26 -7.90 11.14
N GLY A 90 31.19 -7.13 10.96
CA GLY A 90 31.03 -5.81 11.58
C GLY A 90 31.69 -4.64 10.84
N ALA A 91 32.33 -4.86 9.68
CA ALA A 91 32.90 -3.77 8.88
C ALA A 91 31.82 -2.82 8.30
N GLY A 92 30.59 -3.32 8.09
CA GLY A 92 29.45 -2.53 7.68
C GLY A 92 29.00 -1.54 8.77
N ARG A 93 28.39 -0.42 8.36
CA ARG A 93 27.91 0.61 9.29
C ARG A 93 26.42 0.89 9.06
N TYR A 94 25.68 1.04 10.16
CA TYR A 94 24.32 1.54 10.10
C TYR A 94 24.30 2.95 9.51
N THR A 95 23.37 3.20 8.58
CA THR A 95 23.19 4.52 7.97
C THR A 95 21.86 5.09 8.42
N HIS A 96 21.91 6.15 9.22
CA HIS A 96 20.71 6.85 9.66
C HIS A 96 20.01 7.52 8.47
N MET A 97 18.70 7.26 8.33
CA MET A 97 17.87 7.80 7.26
C MET A 97 16.99 8.92 7.81
N ARG A 98 17.14 10.13 7.27
CA ARG A 98 16.29 11.27 7.65
C ARG A 98 14.88 11.08 7.08
N SER A 99 13.88 11.46 7.86
CA SER A 99 12.48 11.50 7.42
C SER A 99 12.25 12.50 6.28
N PHE A 100 11.09 12.40 5.64
CA PHE A 100 10.65 13.28 4.55
C PHE A 100 11.62 13.36 3.35
N PRO A 101 11.94 12.24 2.67
CA PRO A 101 12.73 12.26 1.43
C PRO A 101 12.07 13.14 0.37
N ASP A 102 12.81 14.11 -0.15
CA ASP A 102 12.35 15.06 -1.17
C ASP A 102 11.77 14.37 -2.41
N ALA A 103 12.39 13.26 -2.84
CA ALA A 103 11.97 12.49 -4.01
C ALA A 103 10.51 12.00 -3.90
N LEU A 104 10.00 11.82 -2.68
CA LEU A 104 8.63 11.41 -2.42
C LEU A 104 7.76 12.58 -1.95
N TYR A 105 8.23 13.34 -0.95
CA TYR A 105 7.40 14.29 -0.22
C TYR A 105 7.23 15.64 -0.92
N LYS A 106 8.16 16.05 -1.79
CA LYS A 106 8.05 17.35 -2.48
C LYS A 106 6.75 17.48 -3.27
N LYS A 107 6.36 16.43 -4.00
CA LYS A 107 5.09 16.38 -4.73
C LYS A 107 3.86 16.27 -3.81
N MET A 108 4.00 15.58 -2.67
CA MET A 108 2.90 15.41 -1.70
C MET A 108 2.56 16.74 -1.02
N VAL A 109 3.57 17.50 -0.61
CA VAL A 109 3.39 18.84 -0.03
C VAL A 109 2.71 19.77 -1.04
N GLN A 110 3.16 19.77 -2.29
CA GLN A 110 2.53 20.58 -3.33
C GLN A 110 1.07 20.16 -3.58
N ARG A 111 0.81 18.85 -3.65
CA ARG A 111 -0.54 18.31 -3.80
C ARG A 111 -1.44 18.73 -2.65
N GLN A 112 -0.96 18.64 -1.42
CA GLN A 112 -1.74 19.04 -0.23
C GLN A 112 -2.11 20.53 -0.28
N LYS A 113 -1.19 21.39 -0.72
CA LYS A 113 -1.47 22.82 -0.93
C LYS A 113 -2.52 23.05 -2.03
N SER A 114 -2.43 22.33 -3.15
CA SER A 114 -3.32 22.53 -4.29
C SER A 114 -4.71 21.91 -4.13
N GLN A 115 -4.82 20.83 -3.35
CA GLN A 115 -6.08 20.08 -3.13
C GLN A 115 -6.80 20.51 -1.85
N ALA A 116 -6.53 21.72 -1.34
CA ALA A 116 -7.29 22.27 -0.22
C ALA A 116 -8.76 22.40 -0.61
N VAL A 117 -9.62 21.63 0.05
CA VAL A 117 -11.07 21.66 -0.17
C VAL A 117 -11.58 23.03 0.24
N LYS A 118 -12.27 23.71 -0.67
CA LYS A 118 -12.90 25.01 -0.41
C LYS A 118 -14.37 24.79 -0.06
N PRO A 119 -14.86 25.28 1.09
CA PRO A 119 -16.29 25.26 1.35
C PRO A 119 -17.01 26.13 0.32
N VAL A 120 -18.19 25.68 -0.10
CA VAL A 120 -19.08 26.51 -0.93
C VAL A 120 -19.63 27.62 -0.03
N GLN A 121 -19.35 28.87 -0.35
CA GLN A 121 -19.91 30.00 0.40
C GLN A 121 -21.41 30.06 0.19
N ARG A 122 -22.15 30.06 1.30
CA ARG A 122 -23.60 30.20 1.36
C ARG A 122 -23.94 31.10 2.54
N GLU A 123 -25.00 31.88 2.41
CA GLU A 123 -25.59 32.55 3.56
C GLU A 123 -26.04 31.51 4.60
N PRO A 124 -25.99 31.83 5.91
CA PRO A 124 -26.57 30.98 6.94
C PRO A 124 -28.04 30.68 6.61
N TYR A 125 -28.45 29.42 6.77
CA TYR A 125 -29.84 29.03 6.55
C TYR A 125 -30.74 29.75 7.57
N SER A 126 -31.64 30.59 7.08
CA SER A 126 -32.60 31.36 7.88
C SER A 126 -34.03 30.86 7.75
N GLY A 127 -34.25 29.76 7.02
CA GLY A 127 -35.58 29.17 6.88
C GLY A 127 -36.01 28.46 8.16
N GLU A 128 -37.31 28.18 8.27
CA GLU A 128 -37.82 27.38 9.38
C GLU A 128 -37.22 25.96 9.32
N VAL A 129 -36.78 25.47 10.48
CA VAL A 129 -36.39 24.07 10.66
C VAL A 129 -37.58 23.40 11.30
N VAL A 130 -38.26 22.53 10.56
CA VAL A 130 -39.37 21.77 11.10
C VAL A 130 -38.81 20.64 11.95
N GLU A 131 -39.19 20.60 13.23
CA GLU A 131 -38.98 19.41 14.05
C GLU A 131 -39.91 18.31 13.56
N VAL A 132 -39.34 17.32 12.87
CA VAL A 132 -40.08 16.14 12.44
C VAL A 132 -40.28 15.26 13.67
N LEU A 133 -41.37 15.50 14.39
CA LEU A 133 -41.88 14.56 15.36
C LEU A 133 -42.32 13.31 14.60
N ASN A 134 -41.45 12.31 14.58
CA ASN A 134 -41.74 10.99 14.07
C ASN A 134 -42.86 10.39 14.95
N SER A 135 -44.12 10.66 14.59
CA SER A 135 -45.29 10.18 15.32
C SER A 135 -45.45 8.69 15.07
N GLY A 136 -44.89 7.89 15.98
CA GLY A 136 -45.06 6.44 16.04
C GLY A 136 -46.49 5.98 16.36
N LYS A 137 -47.51 6.80 16.06
CA LYS A 137 -48.93 6.45 16.17
C LYS A 137 -49.55 6.53 14.79
N ARG A 138 -49.60 5.36 14.13
CA ARG A 138 -50.63 5.11 13.13
C ARG A 138 -51.96 5.05 13.87
N ASP A 139 -52.77 6.10 13.77
CA ASP A 139 -54.21 5.93 13.89
C ASP A 139 -54.63 5.05 12.71
N PHE A 140 -55.00 3.80 13.00
CA PHE A 140 -55.61 2.93 12.02
C PHE A 140 -57.02 3.48 11.72
N GLY A 141 -57.11 4.37 10.72
CA GLY A 141 -58.34 4.59 9.98
C GLY A 141 -58.77 3.28 9.33
N SER A 142 -60.08 3.00 9.35
CA SER A 142 -60.70 1.79 8.81
C SER A 142 -60.20 1.48 7.40
N SER A 143 -59.68 0.26 7.23
CA SER A 143 -59.29 -0.29 5.94
C SER A 143 -60.53 -0.68 5.13
N ASP A 144 -60.94 0.16 4.20
CA ASP A 144 -61.57 -0.32 2.97
C ASP A 144 -60.48 -0.35 1.91
N LEU A 145 -59.87 -1.52 1.71
CA LEU A 145 -59.30 -2.04 0.45
C LEU A 145 -58.38 -3.24 0.74
N ASP A 146 -58.65 -4.34 0.05
CA ASP A 146 -57.91 -5.60 0.05
C ASP A 146 -56.41 -5.40 -0.23
N THR A 147 -55.56 -5.71 0.74
CA THR A 147 -54.12 -5.94 0.47
C THR A 147 -53.59 -7.01 1.43
N PRO A 148 -52.90 -8.06 0.93
CA PRO A 148 -52.52 -9.21 1.75
C PRO A 148 -51.51 -8.86 2.86
N THR A 149 -51.80 -9.36 4.06
CA THR A 149 -51.04 -9.23 5.29
C THR A 149 -49.69 -9.94 5.21
N ARG A 150 -48.61 -9.20 4.99
CA ARG A 150 -47.24 -9.68 5.29
C ARG A 150 -46.89 -9.30 6.72
N PRO A 151 -46.43 -10.24 7.58
CA PRO A 151 -46.03 -9.90 8.94
C PRO A 151 -44.84 -8.93 8.92
N SER A 152 -45.06 -7.75 9.50
CA SER A 152 -44.04 -6.73 9.69
C SER A 152 -42.98 -7.24 10.67
N THR A 153 -41.72 -7.28 10.24
CA THR A 153 -40.58 -7.49 11.15
C THR A 153 -40.54 -6.32 12.11
N ARG A 154 -41.02 -6.56 13.34
CA ARG A 154 -40.99 -5.63 14.46
C ARG A 154 -39.54 -5.23 14.79
N HIS A 155 -39.07 -4.15 14.21
CA HIS A 155 -38.20 -3.22 14.91
C HIS A 155 -39.06 -2.01 15.29
N GLY A 156 -39.69 -2.10 16.46
CA GLY A 156 -40.56 -1.08 17.04
C GLY A 156 -39.75 0.08 17.61
N GLY A 157 -39.18 0.90 16.73
CA GLY A 157 -38.54 2.17 17.08
C GLY A 157 -38.27 2.97 15.83
N LEU A 158 -38.77 4.20 15.78
CA LEU A 158 -38.42 5.17 14.74
C LEU A 158 -36.93 5.50 14.90
N ARG A 159 -36.10 4.94 14.02
CA ARG A 159 -34.71 5.40 13.89
C ARG A 159 -34.73 6.62 13.00
N ASP A 160 -34.51 7.79 13.59
CA ASP A 160 -34.15 8.96 12.83
C ASP A 160 -32.74 8.75 12.25
N LEU A 161 -32.65 8.65 10.92
CA LEU A 161 -31.39 8.45 10.22
C LEU A 161 -30.49 9.69 10.25
N GLN A 162 -31.03 10.86 10.55
CA GLN A 162 -30.29 12.12 10.57
C GLN A 162 -29.67 12.43 11.94
N GLU A 163 -30.21 11.86 13.02
CA GLU A 163 -29.62 11.89 14.37
C GLU A 163 -28.87 10.61 14.75
N SER A 164 -28.87 9.59 13.89
CA SER A 164 -28.15 8.35 14.14
C SER A 164 -26.64 8.56 13.96
N GLY A 165 -25.98 9.01 15.04
CA GLY A 165 -24.55 8.78 15.21
C GLY A 165 -24.32 7.28 15.20
N PHE A 166 -23.61 6.76 14.20
CA PHE A 166 -23.24 5.34 14.15
C PHE A 166 -22.36 5.02 15.37
N SER A 167 -22.96 4.53 16.46
CA SER A 167 -22.26 3.88 17.55
C SER A 167 -22.69 2.43 17.61
N LEU A 168 -21.77 1.52 17.28
CA LEU A 168 -21.92 0.06 17.44
C LEU A 168 -21.63 -0.34 18.88
N SER A 169 -22.26 0.31 19.85
CA SER A 169 -22.11 -0.01 21.27
C SER A 169 -23.48 -0.22 21.90
N GLY A 170 -23.97 -1.46 21.81
CA GLY A 170 -25.19 -1.93 22.43
C GLY A 170 -25.47 -3.36 22.01
N ALA A 171 -25.98 -4.17 22.94
CA ALA A 171 -26.32 -5.56 22.65
C ALA A 171 -27.43 -5.63 21.57
N GLN A 172 -27.19 -6.38 20.50
CA GLN A 172 -28.17 -6.63 19.44
C GLN A 172 -29.10 -7.77 19.83
N ILE A 173 -30.34 -7.73 19.32
CA ILE A 173 -31.40 -8.69 19.62
C ILE A 173 -31.02 -10.14 19.25
N ASP A 174 -30.05 -10.31 18.36
CA ASP A 174 -29.52 -11.59 17.89
C ASP A 174 -28.15 -11.94 18.48
N ASP A 175 -27.63 -11.18 19.46
CA ASP A 175 -26.34 -11.50 20.12
C ASP A 175 -26.37 -12.85 20.85
N HIS A 176 -27.57 -13.31 21.25
CA HIS A 176 -27.78 -14.64 21.83
C HIS A 176 -27.97 -15.74 20.77
N VAL A 177 -28.06 -15.38 19.49
CA VAL A 177 -28.13 -16.32 18.38
C VAL A 177 -26.70 -16.56 17.89
N PRO A 178 -26.19 -17.81 17.93
CA PRO A 178 -24.84 -18.09 17.42
C PRO A 178 -24.73 -17.64 15.96
N LYS A 179 -23.75 -16.79 15.67
CA LYS A 179 -23.52 -16.18 14.35
C LYS A 179 -23.61 -17.24 13.24
N ARG A 180 -24.59 -17.12 12.35
CA ARG A 180 -24.60 -17.90 11.10
C ARG A 180 -23.39 -17.48 10.28
N SER A 181 -22.67 -18.46 9.72
CA SER A 181 -21.59 -18.22 8.78
C SER A 181 -22.08 -17.30 7.65
N SER A 182 -21.42 -16.16 7.48
CA SER A 182 -21.77 -15.18 6.47
C SER A 182 -21.67 -15.80 5.08
N ALA A 183 -22.79 -15.97 4.38
CA ALA A 183 -22.78 -16.28 2.96
C ALA A 183 -22.30 -15.02 2.21
N ARG A 184 -21.11 -15.08 1.58
CA ARG A 184 -20.67 -14.05 0.63
C ARG A 184 -21.58 -14.11 -0.59
N ILE A 185 -22.45 -13.11 -0.75
CA ILE A 185 -23.21 -12.92 -2.00
C ILE A 185 -22.27 -12.22 -2.99
N LEU A 186 -21.64 -13.00 -3.86
CA LEU A 186 -21.04 -12.49 -5.09
C LEU A 186 -22.16 -12.38 -6.13
N ALA A 187 -22.41 -11.15 -6.59
CA ALA A 187 -23.44 -10.72 -7.54
C ALA A 187 -24.84 -10.46 -6.93
N PRO A 188 -25.18 -9.19 -6.58
CA PRO A 188 -26.55 -8.82 -6.23
C PRO A 188 -27.47 -8.83 -7.47
N PRO A 189 -28.81 -8.95 -7.28
CA PRO A 189 -29.76 -9.11 -8.37
C PRO A 189 -29.82 -7.80 -9.19
N GLY A 190 -29.42 -7.88 -10.46
CA GLY A 190 -29.41 -6.73 -11.39
C GLY A 190 -28.12 -6.57 -12.21
N GLY A 191 -27.07 -7.33 -11.95
CA GLY A 191 -25.81 -7.26 -12.72
C GLY A 191 -25.70 -8.32 -13.82
N ARG A 192 -25.71 -7.89 -15.09
CA ARG A 192 -25.20 -8.67 -16.24
C ARG A 192 -23.68 -8.51 -16.31
N SER A 193 -22.92 -9.60 -16.38
CA SER A 193 -21.54 -9.58 -16.87
C SER A 193 -21.53 -9.94 -18.36
N SER A 194 -20.96 -9.07 -19.18
CA SER A 194 -20.83 -9.25 -20.63
C SER A 194 -19.35 -9.31 -21.03
N GLY A 195 -18.88 -10.52 -21.35
CA GLY A 195 -17.78 -10.84 -22.28
C GLY A 195 -16.35 -10.40 -21.96
N ILE A 196 -15.28 -10.99 -22.51
CA ILE A 196 -15.06 -12.07 -23.48
C ILE A 196 -13.53 -12.37 -23.43
N TRP A 197 -13.15 -13.67 -23.50
CA TRP A 197 -11.80 -14.29 -23.57
C TRP A 197 -10.85 -14.12 -22.38
#